data_AF-A0A1Z4EES6-F1
#
_entry.id   AF-A0A1Z4EES6-F1
#
_cell.length_a   1.000
_cell.length_b   1.000
_cell.length_c   1.000
_cell.angle_alpha   90.00
_cell.angle_beta   90.00
_cell.angle_gamma   90.00
#
_symmetry.space_group_name_H-M   'P 1'
#
loop_
_entity.id
_entity.type
_entity.pdbx_description
1 polymer ?
#
loop_
_entity_poly.entity_id
_entity_poly.type
_entity_poly.pdbx_seq_one_letter_code
_entity_poly.pdbx_strand_id
1 'polypeptide(L)'
;MWTALLGLGLGAVLSLGITFMSTHAGHHGSAGQLSAMSQCVGYLVAVAGPALFGAAKDATGHWTLGWTVVLIAIVPMTIAGWLCGRGGHV
;
A
#
# COMPACT_ATOMS: atom_id res chain seq x y z
N MET A 1 17.26 -12.84 -4.18
CA MET A 1 16.42 -12.65 -5.39
C MET A 1 14.99 -12.24 -5.03
N TRP A 2 14.27 -12.99 -4.19
CA TRP A 2 12.90 -12.65 -3.81
C TRP A 2 12.76 -11.30 -3.05
N THR A 3 13.69 -10.99 -2.14
CA THR A 3 13.72 -9.72 -1.39
C THR A 3 13.93 -8.50 -2.30
N ALA A 4 14.74 -8.65 -3.36
CA ALA A 4 14.96 -7.58 -4.34
C ALA A 4 13.69 -7.30 -5.16
N LEU A 5 12.96 -8.34 -5.56
CA LEU A 5 11.68 -8.21 -6.25
C LEU A 5 10.64 -7.52 -5.36
N LEU A 6 10.57 -7.88 -4.07
CA LEU A 6 9.71 -7.19 -3.12
C LEU A 6 10.11 -5.72 -2.95
N GLY A 7 11.40 -5.43 -2.79
CA GLY A 7 11.90 -4.07 -2.64
C GLY A 7 11.55 -3.19 -3.84
N LEU A 8 11.75 -3.71 -5.05
CA LEU A 8 11.37 -3.03 -6.29
C LEU A 8 9.85 -2.81 -6.38
N GLY A 9 9.05 -3.83 -6.05
CA GLY A 9 7.59 -3.72 -6.06
C GLY A 9 7.05 -2.67 -5.08
N LEU A 10 7.57 -2.66 -3.85
CA LEU A 10 7.19 -1.69 -2.81
C LEU A 10 7.57 -0.25 -3.21
N GLY A 11 8.77 -0.05 -3.76
CA GLY A 11 9.21 1.26 -4.24
C GLY A 11 8.40 1.75 -5.45
N ALA A 12 8.07 0.86 -6.38
CA ALA A 12 7.24 1.16 -7.53
C ALA A 12 5.83 1.58 -7.12
N VAL A 13 5.18 0.82 -6.22
CA VAL A 13 3.84 1.15 -5.68
C VAL A 13 3.80 2.54 -5.05
N LEU A 14 4.81 2.89 -4.23
CA LEU A 14 4.87 4.21 -3.61
C LEU A 14 4.99 5.32 -4.66
N SER A 15 5.88 5.14 -5.63
CA SER A 15 6.13 6.12 -6.70
C SER A 15 4.86 6.34 -7.54
N LEU A 16 4.24 5.26 -8.01
CA LEU A 16 2.98 5.29 -8.75
C LEU A 16 1.85 5.94 -7.95
N GLY A 17 1.74 5.65 -6.65
CA GLY A 17 0.72 6.24 -5.78
C GLY A 17 0.84 7.75 -5.69
N ILE A 18 2.05 8.28 -5.51
CA ILE A 18 2.29 9.74 -5.48
C ILE A 18 1.99 10.37 -6.85
N THR A 19 2.37 9.71 -7.95
CA THR A 19 2.07 10.17 -9.32
C THR A 19 0.57 10.21 -9.60
N PHE A 20 -0.20 9.21 -9.18
CA PHE A 20 -1.66 9.24 -9.34
C PHE A 20 -2.31 10.33 -8.48
N MET A 21 -1.85 10.53 -7.25
CA MET A 21 -2.32 11.63 -6.42
C MET A 21 -2.01 13.00 -7.02
N SER A 22 -0.83 13.19 -7.61
CA SER A 22 -0.46 14.47 -8.23
C SER A 22 -1.19 14.76 -9.54
N THR A 23 -1.49 13.72 -10.34
CA THR A 23 -2.24 13.87 -11.61
C THR A 23 -3.73 14.09 -11.39
N HIS A 24 -4.33 13.55 -10.33
CA HIS A 24 -5.76 13.70 -10.03
C HIS A 24 -6.08 14.89 -9.10
N ALA A 25 -5.09 15.47 -8.43
CA ALA A 25 -5.27 16.65 -7.62
C ALA A 25 -5.17 17.91 -8.49
N GLY A 26 -6.29 18.60 -8.71
CA GLY A 26 -6.34 19.83 -9.52
C GLY A 26 -5.49 21.01 -9.02
N HIS A 27 -4.84 20.92 -7.86
CA HIS A 27 -3.91 21.92 -7.31
C HIS A 27 -2.75 21.24 -6.56
N HIS A 28 -1.50 21.70 -6.79
CA HIS A 28 -0.28 21.15 -6.17
C HIS A 28 -0.31 21.08 -4.63
N GLY A 29 -0.97 22.04 -3.97
CA GLY A 29 -1.10 22.07 -2.51
C GLY A 29 -2.02 20.98 -1.94
N SER A 30 -3.04 20.56 -2.70
CA SER A 30 -3.98 19.52 -2.28
C SER A 30 -3.41 18.11 -2.44
N ALA A 31 -2.56 17.89 -3.45
CA ALA A 31 -1.85 16.62 -3.66
C ALA A 31 -0.95 16.26 -2.48
N GLY A 32 -0.19 17.24 -1.98
CA GLY A 32 0.71 17.07 -0.84
C GLY A 32 -0.02 16.74 0.46
N GLN A 33 -1.12 17.44 0.75
CA GLN A 33 -1.96 17.17 1.92
C GLN A 33 -2.64 15.80 1.85
N LEU A 34 -3.18 15.42 0.68
CA LEU A 34 -3.80 14.11 0.49
C LEU A 34 -2.78 12.97 0.67
N SER A 35 -1.59 13.12 0.11
CA SER A 35 -0.48 12.18 0.32
C SER A 35 -0.10 12.07 1.79
N ALA A 36 0.05 13.20 2.49
CA ALA A 36 0.36 13.20 3.92
C ALA A 36 -0.72 12.49 4.76
N MET A 37 -2.00 12.73 4.48
CA MET A 37 -3.10 12.03 5.16
C MET A 37 -3.05 10.52 4.93
N SER A 38 -2.82 10.10 3.68
CA SER A 38 -2.70 8.67 3.34
C SER A 38 -1.50 8.01 4.05
N GLN A 39 -0.37 8.70 4.14
CA GLN A 39 0.82 8.21 4.83
C GLN A 39 0.61 8.13 6.34
N CYS A 40 -0.05 9.11 6.96
CA CYS A 40 -0.40 9.05 8.39
C CYS A 40 -1.22 7.80 8.69
N VAL A 41 -2.26 7.52 7.91
CA VAL A 41 -3.06 6.30 8.06
C VAL A 41 -2.20 5.05 7.84
N GLY A 42 -1.36 5.04 6.80
CA GLY A 42 -0.45 3.93 6.51
C GLY A 42 0.53 3.65 7.66
N TYR A 43 1.09 4.68 8.28
CA TYR A 43 2.00 4.55 9.42
C TYR A 43 1.29 4.09 10.69
N LEU A 44 0.06 4.54 10.95
CA LEU A 44 -0.75 4.02 12.06
C LEU A 44 -1.00 2.51 11.91
N VAL A 45 -1.33 2.06 10.70
CA VAL A 45 -1.48 0.64 10.39
C VAL A 45 -0.14 -0.09 10.52
N ALA A 46 0.96 0.50 10.04
CA ALA A 46 2.29 -0.10 10.11
C ALA A 46 2.78 -0.30 11.56
N VAL A 47 2.40 0.57 12.49
CA VAL A 47 2.69 0.40 13.92
C VAL A 47 1.84 -0.72 14.52
N ALA A 48 0.55 -0.79 14.17
CA ALA A 48 -0.34 -1.83 14.69
C ALA A 48 -0.02 -3.23 14.13
N GLY A 49 0.45 -3.29 12.89
CA GLY A 49 0.71 -4.53 12.14
C GLY A 49 1.58 -5.54 12.90
N PRO A 50 2.82 -5.21 13.30
CA PRO A 50 3.72 -6.14 13.97
C PRO A 50 3.14 -6.76 15.25
N ALA A 51 2.45 -5.97 16.07
CA ALA A 51 1.82 -6.47 17.29
C ALA A 51 0.68 -7.45 16.99
N LEU A 52 -0.19 -7.12 16.03
CA LEU A 52 -1.31 -7.98 15.61
C LEU A 52 -0.82 -9.28 14.95
N PHE A 53 0.14 -9.19 14.02
CA PHE A 53 0.71 -10.36 13.36
C PHE A 53 1.54 -11.23 14.32
N GLY A 54 2.25 -10.63 15.27
CA GLY A 54 2.96 -11.35 16.33
C GLY A 54 2.01 -12.17 17.20
N ALA A 55 0.96 -11.52 17.73
CA ALA A 55 -0.06 -12.21 18.53
C ALA A 55 -0.81 -13.30 17.74
N ALA A 56 -1.15 -13.03 16.48
CA ALA A 56 -1.83 -14.01 15.62
C ALA A 56 -0.93 -15.22 15.30
N LYS A 57 0.37 -14.99 15.09
CA LYS A 57 1.35 -16.05 14.90
C LYS A 57 1.53 -16.88 16.18
N ASP A 58 1.60 -16.24 17.35
CA ASP A 58 1.71 -16.96 18.62
C ASP A 58 0.48 -17.85 18.88
N ALA A 59 -0.72 -17.39 18.50
CA ALA A 59 -1.95 -18.16 18.63
C ALA A 59 -2.08 -19.31 17.60
N THR A 60 -1.63 -19.11 16.36
CA THR A 60 -1.77 -20.10 15.28
C THR A 60 -0.55 -21.02 15.12
N GLY A 61 0.60 -20.65 15.69
CA GLY A 61 1.88 -21.34 15.54
C GLY A 61 2.52 -21.21 14.15
N HIS A 62 1.86 -20.55 13.19
CA HIS A 62 2.27 -20.53 11.79
C HIS A 62 2.18 -19.12 11.20
N TRP A 63 2.99 -18.83 10.17
CA TRP A 63 2.98 -17.54 9.46
C TRP A 63 1.88 -17.44 8.39
N THR A 64 1.08 -18.49 8.20
CA THR A 64 0.06 -18.58 7.15
C THR A 64 -0.90 -17.40 7.19
N LEU A 65 -1.31 -16.97 8.39
CA LEU A 65 -2.20 -15.82 8.55
C LEU A 65 -1.56 -14.52 8.04
N GLY A 66 -0.27 -14.31 8.28
CA GLY A 66 0.48 -13.17 7.76
C GLY A 66 0.47 -13.13 6.23
N TRP A 67 0.77 -14.27 5.60
CA TRP A 67 0.74 -14.40 4.14
C TRP A 67 -0.65 -14.19 3.55
N THR A 68 -1.69 -14.73 4.19
CA THR A 68 -3.08 -14.54 3.74
C THR A 68 -3.50 -13.08 3.78
N VAL A 69 -3.14 -12.33 4.84
CA VAL A 69 -3.47 -10.91 4.91
C VAL A 69 -2.75 -10.10 3.83
N VAL A 70 -1.47 -10.40 3.56
CA VAL A 70 -0.73 -9.75 2.47
C VAL A 70 -1.39 -10.04 1.11
N LEU A 71 -1.79 -11.28 0.86
CA LEU A 71 -2.48 -11.66 -0.39
C LEU A 71 -3.82 -10.92 -0.54
N ILE A 72 -4.60 -10.83 0.54
CA ILE A 72 -5.88 -10.10 0.53
C ILE A 72 -5.64 -8.61 0.28
N ALA A 73 -4.59 -8.01 0.86
CA ALA A 73 -4.27 -6.59 0.69
C ALA A 73 -3.82 -6.25 -0.74
N ILE A 74 -3.19 -7.18 -1.46
CA ILE A 74 -2.79 -7.00 -2.87
C ILE A 74 -4.01 -6.86 -3.80
N VAL A 75 -5.13 -7.51 -3.50
CA VAL A 75 -6.35 -7.47 -4.34
C VAL A 75 -6.89 -6.04 -4.52
N PRO A 76 -7.23 -5.27 -3.47
CA PRO A 76 -7.71 -3.89 -3.64
C PRO A 76 -6.62 -2.98 -4.23
N MET A 77 -5.33 -3.18 -3.91
CA MET A 77 -4.24 -2.40 -4.49
C MET A 77 -4.12 -2.58 -6.00
N THR A 78 -4.20 -3.82 -6.49
CA THR A 78 -4.14 -4.13 -7.92
C THR A 78 -5.36 -3.62 -8.66
N ILE A 79 -6.56 -3.75 -8.07
CA ILE A 79 -7.79 -3.17 -8.61
C ILE A 79 -7.65 -1.64 -8.72
N ALA A 80 -7.27 -0.96 -7.64
CA ALA A 80 -7.10 0.50 -7.64
C ALA A 80 -6.07 0.97 -8.67
N GLY A 81 -4.90 0.31 -8.74
CA GLY A 81 -3.87 0.62 -9.72
C GLY A 81 -4.35 0.42 -11.16
N TRP A 82 -5.14 -0.63 -11.41
CA TRP A 82 -5.72 -0.90 -12.73
C TRP A 82 -6.80 0.12 -13.12
N LEU A 83 -7.66 0.54 -12.18
CA LEU A 83 -8.65 1.58 -12.40
C LEU A 83 -7.99 2.95 -12.69
N CYS A 84 -7.01 3.36 -11.88
CA CYS A 84 -6.26 4.60 -12.09
C CYS A 84 -5.46 4.57 -13.40
N GLY A 85 -4.88 3.43 -13.77
CA GLY A 85 -4.11 3.28 -15.01
C GLY A 85 -4.96 3.22 -16.29
N ARG A 86 -6.22 2.78 -16.20
CA ARG A 86 -7.18 2.80 -17.33
C ARG A 86 -7.76 4.17 -17.61
N GLY A 87 -7.72 5.10 -16.66
CA GLY A 87 -8.21 6.47 -16.79
C GLY A 87 -7.27 7.40 -17.57
N GLY A 88 -6.56 6.91 -18.58
CA GLY A 88 -5.65 7.74 -19.38
C GLY A 88 -6.41 8.77 -20.22
N HIS A 89 -6.03 10.06 -20.04
CA HIS A 89 -6.38 11.27 -20.78
C HIS A 89 -7.73 11.94 -20.46
N VAL A 90 -7.68 12.86 -19.49
CA VAL A 90 -8.21 14.23 -19.67
C VAL A 90 -7.09 15.22 -19.46
#